data_AF-A0A657B651-F1
#
_entry.id   AF-A0A657B651-F1
#
_cell.length_a   1.000
_cell.length_b   1.000
_cell.length_c   1.000
_cell.angle_alpha   90.00
_cell.angle_beta   90.00
_cell.angle_gamma   90.00
#
_symmetry.space_group_name_H-M   'P 1'
#
loop_
_entity.id
_entity.type
_entity.pdbx_description
1 polymer ?
#
loop_
_entity_poly.entity_id
_entity_poly.type
_entity_poly.pdbx_seq_one_letter_code
_entity_poly.pdbx_strand_id
1 'polypeptide(L)'
;MKFLEIRTLKLLFAAAVCLPATVLAELQPISDEELSEFSGQAAVAFDVEQLGSTSYTRVTLGMEADVQMNIDTLEAGRYDKAGEALAADIDITNLGLGSISTDASKIQLDGNTYAVNDIIPFELNDPYFELARDDQDELIGFRIGFGEARGQLSGDFNSLSGNVEMEIVDYFGTQYESSMLNANGDLDNSRSTYIGVDKAYTGGTTDCSIAWYCYDLGSFKTLDIGQRNKTTGAVDYTEDFFIGFQKQATEWMTSDGSLNADLGAFINLPTAMQIDMNSGLNTAGNERVRLEYIDRGNGLF
;
A
#
# COMPACT_ATOMS: atom_id res chain seq x y z
N MET A 1 -85.30 23.70 0.97
CA MET A 1 -84.64 22.58 0.26
C MET A 1 -83.29 23.11 -0.23
N LYS A 2 -82.31 23.24 0.69
CA LYS A 2 -81.13 22.37 0.86
C LYS A 2 -80.34 22.14 -0.45
N PHE A 3 -79.30 22.95 -0.67
CA PHE A 3 -77.90 22.55 -0.88
C PHE A 3 -77.08 23.80 -1.24
N LEU A 4 -76.88 24.62 -0.20
CA LEU A 4 -75.68 25.43 0.01
C LEU A 4 -74.48 24.45 0.15
N GLU A 5 -73.23 24.87 -0.11
CA GLU A 5 -71.96 24.17 0.23
C GLU A 5 -71.20 23.30 -0.80
N ILE A 6 -70.98 23.72 -2.06
CA ILE A 6 -69.99 22.99 -2.92
C ILE A 6 -68.97 23.89 -3.63
N ARG A 7 -69.22 25.19 -3.81
CA ARG A 7 -68.31 26.04 -4.62
C ARG A 7 -67.23 26.80 -3.85
N THR A 8 -67.44 27.12 -2.57
CA THR A 8 -66.42 27.80 -1.74
C THR A 8 -65.39 26.85 -1.13
N LEU A 9 -65.66 25.53 -1.13
CA LEU A 9 -64.75 24.51 -0.58
C LEU A 9 -63.58 24.18 -1.53
N LYS A 10 -63.72 24.44 -2.84
CA LYS A 10 -62.66 24.15 -3.83
C LYS A 10 -61.56 25.21 -3.90
N LEU A 11 -61.82 26.46 -3.48
CA LEU A 11 -60.77 27.49 -3.45
C LEU A 11 -59.92 27.44 -2.18
N LEU A 12 -60.44 26.89 -1.08
CA LEU A 12 -59.67 26.72 0.17
C LEU A 12 -58.71 25.53 0.13
N PHE A 13 -58.93 24.55 -0.77
CA PHE A 13 -58.04 23.39 -0.91
C PHE A 13 -56.81 23.65 -1.80
N ALA A 14 -56.82 24.70 -2.62
CA ALA A 14 -55.70 25.02 -3.52
C ALA A 14 -54.60 25.89 -2.86
N ALA A 15 -54.89 26.49 -1.70
CA ALA A 15 -53.94 27.37 -1.00
C ALA A 15 -53.17 26.69 0.15
N ALA A 16 -53.46 25.42 0.46
CA ALA A 16 -52.88 24.70 1.60
C ALA A 16 -51.68 23.79 1.23
N VAL A 17 -51.25 23.75 -0.04
CA VAL A 17 -50.23 22.79 -0.53
C VAL A 17 -48.85 23.44 -0.80
N CYS A 18 -48.66 24.71 -0.42
CA CYS A 18 -47.36 25.39 -0.56
C CYS A 18 -46.79 25.83 0.79
N LEU A 19 -46.78 24.93 1.77
CA LEU A 19 -45.88 25.08 2.90
C LEU A 19 -44.48 24.67 2.44
N PRO A 20 -43.44 25.52 2.61
CA PRO A 20 -42.07 25.11 2.32
C PRO A 20 -41.70 23.99 3.30
N ALA A 21 -41.47 22.79 2.76
CA ALA A 21 -40.83 21.73 3.51
C ALA A 21 -39.38 22.17 3.76
N THR A 22 -39.11 22.69 4.95
CA THR A 22 -37.73 22.89 5.41
C THR A 22 -37.13 21.50 5.59
N VAL A 23 -36.32 21.07 4.63
CA VAL A 23 -35.44 19.91 4.79
C VAL A 23 -34.35 20.32 5.77
N LEU A 24 -34.55 19.98 7.04
CA LEU A 24 -33.52 20.00 8.06
C LEU A 24 -32.71 18.72 7.87
N ALA A 25 -31.72 18.77 6.97
CA ALA A 25 -30.69 17.74 6.89
C ALA A 25 -29.67 18.01 8.01
N GLU A 26 -30.07 17.69 9.24
CA GLU A 26 -29.15 17.62 10.36
C GLU A 26 -28.61 16.19 10.43
N LEU A 27 -27.28 16.06 10.56
CA LEU A 27 -26.64 14.77 10.80
C LEU A 27 -27.11 14.26 12.16
N GLN A 28 -28.11 13.37 12.17
CA GLN A 28 -28.49 12.67 13.39
C GLN A 28 -27.52 11.52 13.62
N PRO A 29 -26.94 11.39 14.82
CA PRO A 29 -26.21 10.19 15.18
C PRO A 29 -27.15 8.99 15.06
N ILE A 30 -26.70 7.93 14.38
CA ILE A 30 -27.42 6.67 14.27
C ILE A 30 -27.68 6.13 15.69
N SER A 31 -28.90 5.68 15.94
CA SER A 31 -29.27 5.14 17.26
C SER A 31 -28.66 3.75 17.49
N ASP A 32 -28.46 3.37 18.75
CA ASP A 32 -27.97 2.02 19.10
C ASP A 32 -28.88 0.90 18.53
N GLU A 33 -30.19 1.16 18.41
CA GLU A 33 -31.16 0.27 17.78
C GLU A 33 -30.87 0.09 16.28
N GLU A 34 -30.63 1.17 15.53
CA GLU A 34 -30.27 1.12 14.11
C GLU A 34 -28.86 0.51 13.92
N LEU A 35 -27.91 0.81 14.81
CA LEU A 35 -26.60 0.15 14.86
C LEU A 35 -26.72 -1.36 15.07
N SER A 36 -27.72 -1.81 15.84
CA SER A 36 -27.96 -3.25 16.07
C SER A 36 -28.51 -3.98 14.84
N GLU A 37 -29.16 -3.26 13.92
CA GLU A 37 -29.59 -3.81 12.62
C GLU A 37 -28.39 -4.06 11.68
N PHE A 38 -27.29 -3.33 11.87
CA PHE A 38 -26.02 -3.55 11.18
C PHE A 38 -25.12 -4.52 11.97
N SER A 39 -25.55 -5.77 12.06
CA SER A 39 -24.69 -6.86 12.55
C SER A 39 -23.82 -7.40 11.42
N GLY A 40 -22.65 -6.80 11.21
CA GLY A 40 -21.62 -7.38 10.35
C GLY A 40 -20.92 -8.53 11.07
N GLN A 41 -21.06 -9.76 10.57
CA GLN A 41 -20.28 -10.91 11.05
C GLN A 41 -18.86 -10.81 10.48
N ALA A 42 -18.07 -9.83 10.91
CA ALA A 42 -16.64 -9.84 10.62
C ALA A 42 -16.01 -11.00 11.40
N ALA A 43 -15.49 -11.99 10.69
CA ALA A 43 -14.68 -13.03 11.33
C ALA A 43 -13.40 -12.38 11.83
N VAL A 44 -13.08 -12.57 13.12
CA VAL A 44 -11.79 -12.14 13.68
C VAL A 44 -11.02 -13.39 14.06
N ALA A 45 -9.86 -13.58 13.46
CA ALA A 45 -8.93 -14.65 13.82
C ALA A 45 -7.87 -14.11 14.78
N PHE A 46 -7.44 -14.99 15.69
CA PHE A 46 -6.39 -14.71 16.66
C PHE A 46 -5.36 -15.82 16.57
N ASP A 47 -4.14 -15.46 16.19
CA ASP A 47 -3.02 -16.39 16.06
C ASP A 47 -1.92 -15.97 17.02
N VAL A 48 -1.35 -16.96 17.72
CA VAL A 48 -0.22 -16.75 18.62
C VAL A 48 0.91 -17.67 18.21
N GLU A 49 2.03 -17.07 17.85
CA GLU A 49 3.21 -17.76 17.36
C GLU A 49 4.44 -17.29 18.14
N GLN A 50 5.53 -18.06 18.04
CA GLN A 50 6.76 -17.76 18.75
C GLN A 50 7.97 -18.02 17.86
N LEU A 51 8.85 -17.03 17.79
CA LEU A 51 10.14 -17.12 17.10
C LEU A 51 11.25 -16.78 18.10
N GLY A 52 12.08 -17.78 18.43
CA GLY A 52 13.08 -17.64 19.49
C GLY A 52 12.43 -17.28 20.83
N SER A 53 12.82 -16.14 21.40
CA SER A 53 12.27 -15.60 22.66
C SER A 53 11.08 -14.66 22.45
N THR A 54 10.76 -14.29 21.20
CA THR A 54 9.70 -13.32 20.89
C THR A 54 8.39 -14.04 20.62
N SER A 55 7.31 -13.59 21.24
CA SER A 55 5.94 -14.03 20.97
C SER A 55 5.21 -13.01 20.09
N TYR A 56 4.42 -13.52 19.15
CA TYR A 56 3.65 -12.73 18.20
C TYR A 56 2.17 -13.01 18.43
N THR A 57 1.37 -11.96 18.53
CA THR A 57 -0.09 -12.06 18.60
C THR A 57 -0.67 -11.32 17.41
N ARG A 58 -1.21 -12.06 16.45
CA ARG A 58 -1.87 -11.52 15.25
C ARG A 58 -3.38 -11.50 15.46
N VAL A 59 -3.99 -10.40 15.05
CA VAL A 59 -5.44 -10.26 14.94
C VAL A 59 -5.76 -9.96 13.49
N THR A 60 -6.38 -10.92 12.81
CA THR A 60 -6.76 -10.81 11.40
C THR A 60 -8.25 -10.55 11.30
N LEU A 61 -8.62 -9.54 10.52
CA LEU A 61 -10.01 -9.20 10.22
C LEU A 61 -10.36 -9.84 8.88
N GLY A 62 -11.35 -10.73 8.84
CA GLY A 62 -11.86 -11.34 7.61
C GLY A 62 -12.62 -10.32 6.75
N MET A 63 -11.88 -9.42 6.12
CA MET A 63 -12.36 -8.27 5.38
C MET A 63 -11.62 -8.16 4.05
N GLU A 64 -12.35 -7.80 3.00
CA GLU A 64 -11.81 -7.42 1.70
C GLU A 64 -12.02 -5.92 1.51
N ALA A 65 -11.00 -5.21 1.03
CA ALA A 65 -11.04 -3.78 0.84
C ALA A 65 -10.43 -3.38 -0.52
N ASP A 66 -11.24 -2.71 -1.33
CA ASP A 66 -10.81 -2.04 -2.55
C ASP A 66 -10.61 -0.56 -2.25
N VAL A 67 -9.37 -0.07 -2.36
CA VAL A 67 -9.04 1.31 -2.00
C VAL A 67 -8.48 2.10 -3.17
N GLN A 68 -8.88 3.36 -3.24
CA GLN A 68 -8.18 4.40 -3.99
C GLN A 68 -7.89 5.53 -3.01
N MET A 69 -6.61 5.74 -2.70
CA MET A 69 -6.19 6.68 -1.67
C MET A 69 -4.98 7.48 -2.14
N ASN A 70 -5.00 8.79 -1.87
CA ASN A 70 -3.87 9.68 -2.12
C ASN A 70 -3.43 10.33 -0.80
N ILE A 71 -2.14 10.26 -0.52
CA ILE A 71 -1.49 10.73 0.70
C ILE A 71 -0.38 11.70 0.26
N ASP A 72 -0.43 12.92 0.79
CA ASP A 72 0.56 13.96 0.46
C ASP A 72 1.98 13.55 0.89
N THR A 73 2.13 13.05 2.11
CA THR A 73 3.40 12.54 2.63
C THR A 73 3.15 11.45 3.68
N LEU A 74 3.84 10.32 3.54
CA LEU A 74 4.02 9.32 4.58
C LEU A 74 5.43 9.45 5.13
N GLU A 75 5.55 10.04 6.33
CA GLU A 75 6.81 10.14 7.08
C GLU A 75 6.69 9.34 8.38
N ALA A 76 7.56 8.33 8.57
CA ALA A 76 7.58 7.47 9.76
C ALA A 76 9.01 7.13 10.19
N GLY A 77 9.20 6.90 11.49
CA GLY A 77 10.52 6.56 12.06
C GLY A 77 11.51 7.72 12.05
N ARG A 78 11.06 8.95 12.33
CA ARG A 78 11.93 10.12 12.38
C ARG A 78 12.70 10.20 13.70
N TYR A 79 14.01 9.96 13.64
CA TYR A 79 14.93 10.13 14.77
C TYR A 79 16.38 10.27 14.27
N ASP A 80 17.22 10.89 15.10
CA ASP A 80 18.63 11.08 14.80
C ASP A 80 19.38 9.75 14.84
N LYS A 81 20.03 9.40 13.73
CA LYS A 81 20.90 8.22 13.62
C LYS A 81 22.30 8.71 13.25
N ALA A 82 23.30 8.32 14.05
CA ALA A 82 24.66 8.83 13.87
C ALA A 82 25.26 8.36 12.55
N GLY A 83 25.74 9.30 11.73
CA GLY A 83 26.34 9.00 10.42
C GLY A 83 25.34 8.97 9.25
N GLU A 84 24.06 9.25 9.51
CA GLU A 84 22.99 9.22 8.50
C GLU A 84 22.54 10.65 8.16
N ALA A 85 22.28 10.89 6.87
CA ALA A 85 21.78 12.18 6.40
C ALA A 85 20.24 12.23 6.34
N LEU A 86 19.60 11.09 6.13
CA LEU A 86 18.15 10.97 6.02
C LEU A 86 17.51 10.96 7.41
N ALA A 87 16.42 11.70 7.56
CA ALA A 87 15.82 11.96 8.87
C ALA A 87 14.82 10.87 9.31
N ALA A 88 14.18 10.19 8.35
CA ALA A 88 13.10 9.25 8.59
C ALA A 88 13.37 7.89 7.92
N ASP A 89 12.89 6.84 8.57
CA ASP A 89 12.96 5.47 8.08
C ASP A 89 12.09 5.27 6.84
N ILE A 90 10.88 5.82 6.84
CA ILE A 90 9.99 5.80 5.68
C ILE A 90 9.67 7.25 5.37
N ASP A 91 10.04 7.68 4.17
CA ASP A 91 9.69 8.99 3.60
C ASP A 91 9.23 8.77 2.15
N ILE A 92 7.92 8.88 1.96
CA ILE A 92 7.28 8.81 0.64
C ILE A 92 6.39 10.02 0.47
N THR A 93 6.69 10.86 -0.52
CA THR A 93 5.83 11.96 -0.92
C THR A 93 4.93 11.55 -2.08
N ASN A 94 3.76 12.18 -2.21
CA ASN A 94 2.80 11.89 -3.29
C ASN A 94 2.42 10.40 -3.35
N LEU A 95 2.23 9.77 -2.20
CA LEU A 95 1.90 8.36 -2.09
C LEU A 95 0.47 8.11 -2.56
N GLY A 96 0.26 7.12 -3.42
CA GLY A 96 -1.03 6.72 -3.95
C GLY A 96 -1.20 5.21 -3.91
N LEU A 97 -2.39 4.77 -3.49
CA LEU A 97 -2.83 3.38 -3.60
C LEU A 97 -3.94 3.33 -4.65
N GLY A 98 -3.77 2.47 -5.64
CA GLY A 98 -4.66 2.37 -6.78
C GLY A 98 -4.35 3.43 -7.83
N SER A 99 -5.06 3.39 -8.95
CA SER A 99 -4.83 4.30 -10.07
C SER A 99 -6.12 4.59 -10.83
N ILE A 100 -6.02 5.45 -11.85
CA ILE A 100 -7.12 5.79 -12.74
C ILE A 100 -6.76 5.36 -14.14
N SER A 101 -7.64 4.57 -14.76
CA SER A 101 -7.44 4.08 -16.12
C SER A 101 -7.34 5.24 -17.11
N THR A 102 -6.28 5.25 -17.91
CA THR A 102 -6.07 6.20 -19.01
C THR A 102 -6.29 5.58 -20.38
N ASP A 103 -6.43 4.25 -20.45
CA ASP A 103 -6.59 3.48 -21.69
C ASP A 103 -7.51 2.28 -21.45
N ALA A 104 -8.67 2.27 -22.11
CA ALA A 104 -9.67 1.21 -21.99
C ALA A 104 -9.26 -0.13 -22.61
N SER A 105 -8.15 -0.18 -23.36
CA SER A 105 -7.60 -1.40 -23.92
C SER A 105 -6.48 -2.02 -23.09
N LYS A 106 -5.97 -1.28 -22.09
CA LYS A 106 -4.88 -1.76 -21.23
C LYS A 106 -5.43 -2.74 -20.19
N ILE A 107 -4.85 -3.94 -20.19
CA ILE A 107 -5.04 -4.95 -19.15
C ILE A 107 -4.27 -4.50 -17.90
N GLN A 108 -4.94 -4.46 -16.75
CA GLN A 108 -4.34 -4.09 -15.47
C GLN A 108 -3.81 -5.33 -14.73
N LEU A 109 -3.23 -5.12 -13.54
CA LEU A 109 -2.61 -6.19 -12.75
C LEU A 109 -3.59 -7.33 -12.42
N ASP A 110 -4.87 -7.00 -12.26
CA ASP A 110 -5.95 -7.94 -11.98
C ASP A 110 -6.41 -8.77 -13.19
N GLY A 111 -5.86 -8.51 -14.38
CA GLY A 111 -6.23 -9.15 -15.63
C GLY A 111 -7.45 -8.54 -16.33
N ASN A 112 -8.04 -7.47 -15.78
CA ASN A 112 -9.21 -6.80 -16.36
C ASN A 112 -8.84 -5.53 -17.12
N THR A 113 -9.78 -5.05 -17.93
CA THR A 113 -9.73 -3.73 -18.58
C THR A 113 -10.77 -2.81 -17.97
N TYR A 114 -10.45 -1.52 -17.86
CA TYR A 114 -11.27 -0.51 -17.19
C TYR A 114 -11.55 0.65 -18.15
N ALA A 115 -12.75 1.22 -18.16
CA ALA A 115 -13.01 2.37 -19.03
C ALA A 115 -12.12 3.55 -18.63
N VAL A 116 -11.85 4.45 -19.57
CA VAL A 116 -11.03 5.63 -19.27
C VAL A 116 -11.71 6.46 -18.17
N ASN A 117 -10.95 6.82 -17.14
CA ASN A 117 -11.37 7.46 -15.90
C ASN A 117 -12.06 6.55 -14.87
N ASP A 118 -12.13 5.24 -15.10
CA ASP A 118 -12.51 4.31 -14.03
C ASP A 118 -11.36 4.12 -13.03
N ILE A 119 -11.71 3.87 -11.78
CA ILE A 119 -10.78 3.52 -10.72
C ILE A 119 -10.29 2.09 -10.94
N ILE A 120 -8.98 1.92 -10.89
CA ILE A 120 -8.31 0.63 -10.75
C ILE A 120 -7.93 0.53 -9.27
N PRO A 121 -8.62 -0.31 -8.48
CA PRO A 121 -8.44 -0.35 -7.04
C PRO A 121 -7.08 -0.95 -6.66
N PHE A 122 -6.62 -0.60 -5.46
CA PHE A 122 -5.68 -1.42 -4.72
C PHE A 122 -6.49 -2.39 -3.87
N GLU A 123 -6.29 -3.68 -4.08
CA GLU A 123 -7.04 -4.77 -3.44
C GLU A 123 -6.27 -5.25 -2.21
N LEU A 124 -6.97 -5.31 -1.08
CA LEU A 124 -6.42 -5.63 0.24
C LEU A 124 -7.34 -6.65 0.92
N ASN A 125 -6.86 -7.88 1.12
CA ASN A 125 -7.64 -8.92 1.79
C ASN A 125 -7.02 -9.25 3.14
N ASP A 126 -7.89 -9.56 4.10
CA ASP A 126 -7.55 -9.98 5.45
C ASP A 126 -6.57 -9.04 6.16
N PRO A 127 -6.95 -7.75 6.37
CA PRO A 127 -6.12 -6.83 7.14
C PRO A 127 -5.87 -7.37 8.54
N TYR A 128 -4.62 -7.27 8.99
CA TYR A 128 -4.22 -7.68 10.32
C TYR A 128 -3.39 -6.61 11.01
N PHE A 129 -3.41 -6.66 12.34
CA PHE A 129 -2.34 -6.08 13.16
C PHE A 129 -1.71 -7.18 14.00
N GLU A 130 -0.40 -7.09 14.18
CA GLU A 130 0.36 -8.09 14.92
C GLU A 130 1.27 -7.39 15.92
N LEU A 131 1.29 -7.90 17.15
CA LEU A 131 2.11 -7.40 18.24
C LEU A 131 3.26 -8.37 18.50
N ALA A 132 4.47 -7.87 18.63
CA ALA A 132 5.64 -8.64 19.05
C ALA A 132 5.99 -8.30 20.51
N ARG A 133 6.21 -9.34 21.34
CA ARG A 133 6.61 -9.21 22.74
C ARG A 133 7.80 -10.09 23.09
N ASP A 134 8.71 -9.56 23.91
CA ASP A 134 9.88 -10.31 24.39
C ASP A 134 9.55 -11.33 25.50
N ASP A 135 10.58 -11.97 26.06
CA ASP A 135 10.46 -12.97 27.12
C ASP A 135 10.04 -12.39 28.48
N GLN A 136 10.00 -11.06 28.62
CA GLN A 136 9.44 -10.36 29.78
C GLN A 136 8.00 -9.88 29.54
N ASP A 137 7.36 -10.26 28.42
CA ASP A 137 6.02 -9.82 28.00
C ASP A 137 5.95 -8.31 27.72
N GLU A 138 7.09 -7.66 27.42
CA GLU A 138 7.09 -6.27 26.99
C GLU A 138 6.81 -6.17 25.49
N LEU A 139 5.98 -5.21 25.09
CA LEU A 139 5.79 -4.87 23.67
C LEU A 139 7.11 -4.35 23.09
N ILE A 140 7.63 -5.03 22.07
CA ILE A 140 8.86 -4.66 21.36
C ILE A 140 8.59 -4.11 19.96
N GLY A 141 7.45 -4.44 19.37
CA GLY A 141 7.02 -3.88 18.10
C GLY A 141 5.58 -4.23 17.76
N PHE A 142 5.06 -3.57 16.73
CA PHE A 142 3.79 -3.92 16.10
C PHE A 142 3.88 -3.72 14.60
N ARG A 143 3.10 -4.47 13.83
CA ARG A 143 2.93 -4.23 12.39
C ARG A 143 1.46 -4.25 12.01
N ILE A 144 1.16 -3.55 10.93
CA ILE A 144 -0.13 -3.61 10.24
C ILE A 144 0.17 -4.11 8.83
N GLY A 145 -0.58 -5.11 8.39
CA GLY A 145 -0.41 -5.71 7.08
C GLY A 145 -1.70 -6.33 6.57
N PHE A 146 -1.58 -7.03 5.46
CA PHE A 146 -2.69 -7.70 4.80
C PHE A 146 -2.30 -9.14 4.51
N GLY A 147 -3.26 -10.06 4.67
CA GLY A 147 -3.06 -11.46 4.28
C GLY A 147 -2.72 -11.56 2.80
N GLU A 148 -3.44 -10.81 1.97
CA GLU A 148 -3.17 -10.68 0.56
C GLU A 148 -3.27 -9.22 0.11
N ALA A 149 -2.39 -8.82 -0.81
CA ALA A 149 -2.40 -7.49 -1.43
C ALA A 149 -2.12 -7.57 -2.93
N ARG A 150 -2.77 -6.72 -3.71
CA ARG A 150 -2.45 -6.51 -5.13
C ARG A 150 -2.86 -5.10 -5.56
N GLY A 151 -2.00 -4.41 -6.29
CA GLY A 151 -2.35 -3.11 -6.82
C GLY A 151 -1.15 -2.23 -7.11
N GLN A 152 -1.42 -1.03 -7.62
CA GLN A 152 -0.38 -0.07 -7.95
C GLN A 152 -0.15 0.87 -6.77
N LEU A 153 1.07 0.85 -6.23
CA LEU A 153 1.55 1.76 -5.19
C LEU A 153 2.43 2.83 -5.85
N SER A 154 1.94 4.05 -5.99
CA SER A 154 2.71 5.13 -6.59
C SER A 154 3.28 6.07 -5.55
N GLY A 155 4.44 6.66 -5.80
CA GLY A 155 5.09 7.54 -4.83
C GLY A 155 6.40 8.11 -5.32
N ASP A 156 6.88 9.13 -4.60
CA ASP A 156 8.27 9.55 -4.66
C ASP A 156 8.95 8.98 -3.41
N PHE A 157 9.68 7.89 -3.58
CA PHE A 157 10.32 7.15 -2.50
C PHE A 157 11.67 7.81 -2.16
N ASN A 158 11.68 8.62 -1.10
CA ASN A 158 12.84 9.43 -0.71
C ASN A 158 13.78 8.70 0.24
N SER A 159 13.24 7.80 1.07
CA SER A 159 13.98 6.98 2.04
C SER A 159 13.12 5.80 2.45
N LEU A 160 13.62 4.56 2.36
CA LEU A 160 12.94 3.37 2.88
C LEU A 160 13.89 2.52 3.73
N SER A 161 13.53 2.32 4.99
CA SER A 161 13.97 1.22 5.82
C SER A 161 13.01 0.07 5.61
N GLY A 162 13.49 -1.08 5.13
CA GLY A 162 12.56 -2.09 4.67
C GLY A 162 13.11 -3.10 3.70
N ASN A 163 12.18 -3.76 3.03
CA ASN A 163 12.42 -4.58 1.88
C ASN A 163 11.49 -4.13 0.74
N VAL A 164 12.05 -4.02 -0.46
CA VAL A 164 11.31 -3.83 -1.69
C VAL A 164 11.75 -4.94 -2.62
N GLU A 165 10.83 -5.83 -2.95
CA GLU A 165 11.14 -7.02 -3.76
C GLU A 165 10.97 -6.70 -5.24
N MET A 166 12.00 -6.97 -6.03
CA MET A 166 11.98 -6.91 -7.49
C MET A 166 12.85 -8.05 -8.03
N GLU A 167 12.43 -8.61 -9.15
CA GLU A 167 13.29 -9.52 -9.90
C GLU A 167 14.27 -8.73 -10.77
N ILE A 168 15.56 -9.02 -10.68
CA ILE A 168 16.59 -8.42 -11.54
C ILE A 168 17.14 -9.51 -12.46
N VAL A 169 17.01 -9.30 -13.76
CA VAL A 169 17.57 -10.17 -14.81
C VAL A 169 18.76 -9.49 -15.45
N ASP A 170 19.93 -10.11 -15.36
CA ASP A 170 21.16 -9.55 -15.92
C ASP A 170 21.34 -9.80 -17.42
N TYR A 171 22.38 -9.22 -18.02
CA TYR A 171 22.71 -9.40 -19.45
C TYR A 171 23.01 -10.85 -19.88
N PHE A 172 23.18 -11.75 -18.92
CA PHE A 172 23.44 -13.18 -19.15
C PHE A 172 22.19 -14.03 -18.89
N GLY A 173 21.08 -13.42 -18.45
CA GLY A 173 19.82 -14.10 -18.10
C GLY A 173 19.80 -14.65 -16.68
N THR A 174 20.78 -14.31 -15.83
CA THR A 174 20.79 -14.68 -14.42
C THR A 174 19.74 -13.86 -13.69
N GLN A 175 18.92 -14.53 -12.87
CA GLN A 175 17.90 -13.90 -12.03
C GLN A 175 18.45 -13.70 -10.62
N TYR A 176 18.23 -12.50 -10.10
CA TYR A 176 18.52 -12.11 -8.73
C TYR A 176 17.24 -11.56 -8.10
N GLU A 177 17.10 -11.78 -6.80
CA GLU A 177 16.17 -11.01 -5.97
C GLU A 177 16.86 -9.71 -5.55
N SER A 178 16.12 -8.61 -5.57
CA SER A 178 16.66 -7.34 -5.13
C SER A 178 16.84 -7.29 -3.62
N SER A 179 17.69 -6.36 -3.21
CA SER A 179 17.94 -5.97 -1.83
C SER A 179 18.05 -4.46 -1.77
N MET A 180 17.77 -3.89 -0.60
CA MET A 180 18.04 -2.48 -0.35
C MET A 180 19.55 -2.29 -0.18
N LEU A 181 20.09 -1.23 -0.79
CA LEU A 181 21.52 -0.99 -0.86
C LEU A 181 21.90 0.41 -0.39
N ASN A 182 23.12 0.55 0.11
CA ASN A 182 23.76 1.85 0.27
C ASN A 182 24.43 2.30 -1.04
N ALA A 183 24.99 3.52 -1.04
CA ALA A 183 25.64 4.10 -2.22
C ALA A 183 26.87 3.32 -2.73
N ASN A 184 27.44 2.40 -1.94
CA ASN A 184 28.55 1.53 -2.37
C ASN A 184 28.08 0.20 -2.97
N GLY A 185 26.78 -0.06 -3.02
CA GLY A 185 26.21 -1.34 -3.49
C GLY A 185 26.23 -2.45 -2.44
N ASP A 186 26.40 -2.10 -1.16
CA ASP A 186 26.36 -3.06 -0.04
C ASP A 186 24.95 -3.12 0.50
N LEU A 187 24.56 -4.30 1.02
CA LEU A 187 23.30 -4.47 1.74
C LEU A 187 23.13 -3.38 2.81
N ASP A 188 22.05 -2.64 2.69
CA ASP A 188 21.62 -1.64 3.65
C ASP A 188 20.11 -1.54 3.54
N ASN A 189 19.39 -1.98 4.57
CA ASN A 189 17.94 -1.93 4.64
C ASN A 189 17.44 -0.83 5.59
N SER A 190 18.29 0.16 5.88
CA SER A 190 17.97 1.27 6.75
C SER A 190 18.11 2.58 5.99
N ARG A 191 16.98 3.28 5.80
CA ARG A 191 16.92 4.59 5.12
C ARG A 191 17.56 4.58 3.74
N SER A 192 17.30 3.52 2.98
CA SER A 192 17.97 3.28 1.72
C SER A 192 17.30 4.04 0.59
N THR A 193 18.12 4.54 -0.33
CA THR A 193 17.69 5.21 -1.56
C THR A 193 18.00 4.38 -2.80
N TYR A 194 18.61 3.21 -2.62
CA TYR A 194 18.97 2.32 -3.70
C TYR A 194 18.38 0.93 -3.49
N ILE A 195 18.08 0.30 -4.61
CA ILE A 195 17.62 -1.08 -4.72
C ILE A 195 18.46 -1.79 -5.77
N GLY A 196 18.85 -3.04 -5.52
CA GLY A 196 19.71 -3.76 -6.45
C GLY A 196 20.17 -5.11 -5.96
N VAL A 197 21.22 -5.64 -6.58
CA VAL A 197 21.87 -6.88 -6.17
C VAL A 197 23.07 -6.55 -5.31
N ASP A 198 23.13 -7.03 -4.06
CA ASP A 198 24.27 -6.82 -3.17
C ASP A 198 25.58 -7.27 -3.83
N LYS A 199 26.62 -6.43 -3.69
CA LYS A 199 27.97 -6.66 -4.23
C LYS A 199 28.52 -8.06 -3.93
N ALA A 200 28.13 -8.67 -2.81
CA ALA A 200 28.57 -10.00 -2.43
C ALA A 200 28.14 -11.07 -3.46
N TYR A 201 26.98 -10.89 -4.11
CA TYR A 201 26.44 -11.80 -5.11
C TYR A 201 26.90 -11.51 -6.54
N THR A 202 27.38 -10.29 -6.80
CA THR A 202 27.86 -9.86 -8.13
C THR A 202 29.38 -9.91 -8.28
N GLY A 203 30.09 -10.51 -7.32
CA GLY A 203 31.55 -10.58 -7.31
C GLY A 203 32.22 -9.21 -7.12
N GLY A 204 31.53 -8.27 -6.48
CA GLY A 204 32.01 -6.90 -6.23
C GLY A 204 31.78 -5.94 -7.38
N THR A 205 30.86 -6.23 -8.31
CA THR A 205 30.64 -5.41 -9.52
C THR A 205 29.49 -4.43 -9.40
N THR A 206 28.61 -4.57 -8.39
CA THR A 206 27.52 -3.62 -8.13
C THR A 206 28.06 -2.21 -7.92
N ASP A 207 27.52 -1.24 -8.68
CA ASP A 207 27.96 0.16 -8.64
C ASP A 207 26.77 1.11 -8.86
N CYS A 208 26.36 1.78 -7.78
CA CYS A 208 25.25 2.73 -7.78
C CYS A 208 25.57 4.05 -8.48
N SER A 209 26.85 4.36 -8.77
CA SER A 209 27.23 5.59 -9.46
C SER A 209 26.99 5.55 -10.97
N ILE A 210 26.89 4.34 -11.53
CA ILE A 210 26.67 4.10 -12.97
C ILE A 210 25.42 3.25 -13.25
N ALA A 211 24.56 3.08 -12.25
CA ALA A 211 23.35 2.27 -12.30
C ALA A 211 23.61 0.80 -12.74
N TRP A 212 24.68 0.19 -12.24
CA TRP A 212 25.04 -1.20 -12.56
C TRP A 212 24.68 -2.14 -11.40
N TYR A 213 23.69 -3.01 -11.61
CA TYR A 213 23.05 -3.83 -10.58
C TYR A 213 22.50 -3.04 -9.37
N CYS A 214 22.47 -1.72 -9.44
CA CYS A 214 22.02 -0.84 -8.39
C CYS A 214 21.24 0.30 -9.03
N TYR A 215 20.02 0.54 -8.56
CA TYR A 215 19.06 1.46 -9.16
C TYR A 215 18.57 2.43 -8.09
N ASP A 216 18.43 3.69 -8.47
CA ASP A 216 17.88 4.72 -7.60
C ASP A 216 16.37 4.43 -7.37
N LEU A 217 16.00 4.26 -6.11
CA LEU A 217 14.63 3.93 -5.72
C LEU A 217 13.65 5.02 -6.15
N GLY A 218 14.06 6.29 -6.11
CA GLY A 218 13.28 7.44 -6.54
C GLY A 218 13.03 7.48 -8.05
N SER A 219 13.71 6.65 -8.85
CA SER A 219 13.43 6.48 -10.29
C SER A 219 12.21 5.60 -10.55
N PHE A 220 11.78 4.80 -9.56
CA PHE A 220 10.54 4.04 -9.64
C PHE A 220 9.41 4.88 -9.08
N LYS A 221 8.45 5.27 -9.91
CA LYS A 221 7.30 6.08 -9.48
C LYS A 221 6.05 5.26 -9.21
N THR A 222 6.03 4.02 -9.68
CA THR A 222 4.96 3.05 -9.44
C THR A 222 5.58 1.71 -9.05
N LEU A 223 5.10 1.08 -7.99
CA LEU A 223 5.43 -0.28 -7.62
C LEU A 223 4.18 -1.13 -7.82
N ASP A 224 4.27 -2.15 -8.67
CA ASP A 224 3.17 -3.09 -8.90
C ASP A 224 3.20 -4.15 -7.78
N ILE A 225 2.47 -3.91 -6.70
CA ILE A 225 2.33 -4.84 -5.57
C ILE A 225 1.56 -6.08 -6.03
N GLY A 226 2.10 -7.26 -5.70
CA GLY A 226 1.56 -8.55 -6.13
C GLY A 226 2.69 -9.53 -6.44
N GLN A 227 2.34 -10.75 -6.83
CA GLN A 227 3.29 -11.81 -7.16
C GLN A 227 3.28 -12.09 -8.66
N ARG A 228 4.45 -12.02 -9.31
CA ARG A 228 4.55 -12.32 -10.76
C ARG A 228 4.43 -13.82 -11.02
N ASN A 229 3.45 -14.20 -11.82
CA ASN A 229 3.35 -15.56 -12.33
C ASN A 229 4.28 -15.76 -13.53
N LYS A 230 5.42 -16.44 -13.31
CA LYS A 230 6.44 -16.64 -14.37
C LYS A 230 5.95 -17.48 -15.56
N THR A 231 4.83 -18.18 -15.45
CA THR A 231 4.28 -19.02 -16.54
C THR A 231 3.30 -18.24 -17.42
N THR A 232 2.40 -17.47 -16.80
CA THR A 232 1.32 -16.77 -17.51
C THR A 232 1.65 -15.30 -17.77
N GLY A 233 2.59 -14.73 -17.01
CA GLY A 233 2.87 -13.30 -16.97
C GLY A 233 1.84 -12.48 -16.19
N ALA A 234 0.85 -13.13 -15.57
CA ALA A 234 -0.15 -12.48 -14.72
C ALA A 234 0.45 -12.02 -13.38
N VAL A 235 -0.27 -11.15 -12.68
CA VAL A 235 0.05 -10.73 -11.32
C VAL A 235 -0.99 -11.30 -10.37
N ASP A 236 -0.56 -12.28 -9.58
CA ASP A 236 -1.33 -12.89 -8.51
C ASP A 236 -1.23 -12.01 -7.24
N TYR A 237 -2.04 -12.30 -6.23
CA TYR A 237 -1.92 -11.65 -4.93
C TYR A 237 -0.56 -11.98 -4.29
N THR A 238 0.00 -11.03 -3.54
CA THR A 238 1.16 -11.28 -2.69
C THR A 238 0.76 -11.29 -1.22
N GLU A 239 1.49 -12.06 -0.42
CA GLU A 239 1.40 -12.05 1.04
C GLU A 239 2.47 -11.09 1.60
N ASP A 240 2.45 -10.84 2.91
CA ASP A 240 3.51 -10.08 3.61
C ASP A 240 3.68 -8.60 3.22
N PHE A 241 2.69 -7.95 2.59
CA PHE A 241 2.66 -6.49 2.56
C PHE A 241 2.38 -5.97 3.99
N PHE A 242 3.33 -5.25 4.59
CA PHE A 242 3.14 -4.67 5.92
C PHE A 242 4.01 -3.44 6.19
N ILE A 243 3.57 -2.62 7.15
CA ILE A 243 4.37 -1.58 7.81
C ILE A 243 4.50 -1.94 9.29
N GLY A 244 5.74 -2.01 9.77
CA GLY A 244 6.13 -2.33 11.14
C GLY A 244 6.76 -1.15 11.88
N PHE A 245 6.61 -1.15 13.20
CA PHE A 245 7.25 -0.22 14.12
C PHE A 245 7.80 -1.01 15.30
N GLN A 246 9.08 -0.83 15.61
CA GLN A 246 9.75 -1.59 16.66
C GLN A 246 10.70 -0.72 17.47
N LYS A 247 10.73 -0.93 18.78
CA LYS A 247 11.60 -0.21 19.73
C LYS A 247 13.00 -0.81 19.82
N GLN A 248 13.24 -1.93 19.14
CA GLN A 248 14.52 -2.66 19.06
C GLN A 248 14.52 -3.55 17.81
N ALA A 249 15.68 -4.10 17.45
CA ALA A 249 15.77 -5.07 16.37
C ALA A 249 14.80 -6.24 16.60
N THR A 250 13.95 -6.51 15.62
CA THR A 250 12.88 -7.50 15.69
C THR A 250 12.84 -8.27 14.40
N GLU A 251 12.80 -9.60 14.51
CA GLU A 251 12.60 -10.49 13.38
C GLU A 251 11.09 -10.67 13.17
N TRP A 252 10.57 -10.41 11.97
CA TRP A 252 9.15 -10.58 11.66
C TRP A 252 8.96 -11.85 10.84
N MET A 253 8.01 -12.70 11.22
CA MET A 253 7.68 -13.89 10.42
C MET A 253 6.99 -13.47 9.12
N THR A 254 7.35 -14.14 8.04
CA THR A 254 6.76 -14.00 6.71
C THR A 254 6.36 -15.37 6.18
N SER A 255 5.55 -15.41 5.13
CA SER A 255 5.16 -16.65 4.46
C SER A 255 6.36 -17.47 3.98
N ASP A 256 7.43 -16.78 3.55
CA ASP A 256 8.68 -17.38 3.06
C ASP A 256 9.82 -17.43 4.09
N GLY A 257 9.54 -17.15 5.37
CA GLY A 257 10.50 -17.28 6.46
C GLY A 257 10.45 -16.13 7.46
N SER A 258 11.47 -15.28 7.44
CA SER A 258 11.56 -14.13 8.35
C SER A 258 12.34 -12.96 7.76
N LEU A 259 11.99 -11.76 8.21
CA LEU A 259 12.66 -10.51 7.85
C LEU A 259 13.17 -9.81 9.11
N ASN A 260 14.44 -9.39 9.09
CA ASN A 260 15.02 -8.61 10.18
C ASN A 260 14.73 -7.13 9.98
N ALA A 261 14.06 -6.53 10.96
CA ALA A 261 13.80 -5.10 11.03
C ALA A 261 14.59 -4.48 12.19
N ASP A 262 15.39 -3.46 11.89
CA ASP A 262 16.09 -2.68 12.91
C ASP A 262 15.12 -1.81 13.73
N LEU A 263 15.59 -1.17 14.79
CA LEU A 263 14.80 -0.19 15.54
C LEU A 263 14.23 0.89 14.60
N GLY A 264 12.96 1.26 14.79
CA GLY A 264 12.31 2.34 14.04
C GLY A 264 11.06 1.88 13.30
N ALA A 265 10.80 2.49 12.15
CA ALA A 265 9.76 2.05 11.22
C ALA A 265 10.37 1.19 10.11
N PHE A 266 9.60 0.23 9.60
CA PHE A 266 10.03 -0.72 8.58
C PHE A 266 8.87 -1.00 7.64
N ILE A 267 9.12 -1.17 6.34
CA ILE A 267 8.10 -1.55 5.37
C ILE A 267 8.55 -2.76 4.56
N ASN A 268 7.63 -3.70 4.31
CA ASN A 268 7.84 -4.78 3.34
C ASN A 268 6.92 -4.56 2.15
N LEU A 269 7.51 -4.40 0.96
CA LEU A 269 6.83 -4.18 -0.30
C LEU A 269 7.16 -5.33 -1.27
N PRO A 270 6.44 -6.45 -1.21
CA PRO A 270 6.53 -7.48 -2.23
C PRO A 270 5.94 -6.95 -3.54
N THR A 271 6.67 -7.07 -4.64
CA THR A 271 6.20 -6.53 -5.93
C THR A 271 6.37 -7.56 -7.04
N ALA A 272 5.53 -7.44 -8.06
CA ALA A 272 5.65 -8.19 -9.30
C ALA A 272 6.65 -7.52 -10.26
N MET A 273 7.41 -6.52 -9.83
CA MET A 273 8.31 -5.77 -10.68
C MET A 273 9.48 -6.62 -11.17
N GLN A 274 9.90 -6.32 -12.40
CA GLN A 274 11.09 -6.91 -12.99
C GLN A 274 11.95 -5.79 -13.60
N ILE A 275 13.25 -5.85 -13.36
CA ILE A 275 14.26 -5.07 -14.06
C ILE A 275 15.02 -6.04 -14.96
N ASP A 276 14.92 -5.89 -16.28
CA ASP A 276 15.61 -6.77 -17.23
C ASP A 276 16.62 -5.98 -18.05
N MET A 277 17.90 -6.25 -17.78
CA MET A 277 19.03 -5.59 -18.41
C MET A 277 19.16 -5.98 -19.90
N ASN A 278 18.65 -7.15 -20.33
CA ASN A 278 18.69 -7.55 -21.74
C ASN A 278 17.71 -6.76 -22.60
N SER A 279 16.47 -6.63 -22.12
CA SER A 279 15.41 -5.91 -22.84
C SER A 279 15.42 -4.40 -22.57
N GLY A 280 16.06 -3.98 -21.48
CA GLY A 280 16.01 -2.60 -20.99
C GLY A 280 14.73 -2.29 -20.20
N LEU A 281 13.96 -3.30 -19.81
CA LEU A 281 12.75 -3.12 -19.01
C LEU A 281 13.11 -2.55 -17.63
N ASN A 282 12.53 -1.40 -17.28
CA ASN A 282 12.66 -0.72 -15.99
C ASN A 282 14.11 -0.38 -15.55
N THR A 283 15.11 -0.48 -16.44
CA THR A 283 16.52 -0.20 -16.10
C THR A 283 16.79 1.28 -15.81
N ALA A 284 15.87 2.16 -16.21
CA ALA A 284 15.89 3.59 -15.90
C ALA A 284 14.78 4.00 -14.90
N GLY A 285 14.14 3.03 -14.24
CA GLY A 285 12.93 3.25 -13.45
C GLY A 285 11.65 3.13 -14.28
N ASN A 286 10.54 3.65 -13.74
CA ASN A 286 9.25 3.62 -14.41
C ASN A 286 8.42 4.87 -14.15
N GLU A 287 7.42 5.07 -14.99
CA GLU A 287 6.55 6.23 -14.93
C GLU A 287 5.48 6.08 -13.84
N ARG A 288 5.02 7.24 -13.36
CA ARG A 288 3.91 7.32 -12.43
C ARG A 288 2.60 6.97 -13.15
N VAL A 289 1.73 6.20 -12.50
CA VAL A 289 0.35 6.06 -12.96
C VAL A 289 -0.51 7.21 -12.46
N ARG A 290 -1.56 7.55 -13.22
CA ARG A 290 -2.47 8.63 -12.85
C ARG A 290 -3.19 8.30 -11.54
N LEU A 291 -3.07 9.19 -10.55
CA LEU A 291 -3.65 9.02 -9.20
C LEU A 291 -4.90 9.89 -8.95
N GLU A 292 -5.06 10.96 -9.72
CA GLU A 292 -6.13 11.94 -9.53
C GLU A 292 -6.95 12.17 -10.81
N TYR A 293 -8.20 12.61 -10.65
CA TYR A 293 -9.05 12.96 -11.77
C TYR A 293 -8.70 14.33 -12.38
N ILE A 294 -8.30 15.28 -11.54
CA ILE A 294 -8.04 16.67 -11.92
C ILE A 294 -6.56 16.98 -11.77
N ASP A 295 -5.92 17.44 -12.85
CA ASP A 295 -4.52 17.83 -12.80
C ASP A 295 -4.32 19.10 -11.99
N ARG A 296 -3.64 18.95 -10.86
CA ARG A 296 -3.30 20.02 -9.93
C ARG A 296 -1.91 20.61 -10.20
N GLY A 297 -1.18 20.11 -11.20
CA GLY A 297 0.17 20.53 -11.54
C GLY A 297 1.26 19.97 -10.64
N ASN A 298 0.96 18.90 -9.90
CA ASN A 298 1.88 18.26 -8.94
C ASN A 298 2.58 17.01 -9.50
N GLY A 299 2.43 16.72 -10.80
CA GLY A 299 3.03 15.54 -11.44
C GLY A 299 2.39 14.22 -11.02
N LEU A 300 1.07 14.20 -10.78
CA LEU A 300 0.28 13.02 -10.38
C LEU A 300 -0.54 12.40 -11.53
N PHE A 301 -0.19 12.74 -12.78
CA PHE A 301 -0.91 12.44 -14.02
C PHE A 301 -0.04 11.74 -15.03
#